data_AF-A0AA44W935-F1
#
_entry.id   AF-A0AA44W935-F1
#
_cell.length_a   1.000
_cell.length_b   1.000
_cell.length_c   1.000
_cell.angle_alpha   90.00
_cell.angle_beta   90.00
_cell.angle_gamma   90.00
#
_symmetry.space_group_name_H-M   'P 1'
#
loop_
_entity.id
_entity.type
_entity.pdbx_description
1 polymer ?
#
loop_
_entity_poly.entity_id
_entity_poly.type
_entity_poly.pdbx_seq_one_letter_code
_entity_poly.pdbx_strand_id
1 'polypeptide(L)'
;MSRALKNTGRDIFYAVCQWGHQWPWYWADQFTDSYRMSGDIHAKFRDDGNSVCKTAYCLNTGYAGVSVLTMIRKMREISGFQKKGSWADMDMLEVGVNRNFTLHQDQTHLSFWAALKSPLIIGADITTIRRSSLDVLLKKEIIGINQDDLGVAVSYVAELSKEDEIQVWAGPVKYKRYNHVALALNYNVVNHTADIELPWSKLLGFQGCKNGNVRVRDVWEDKDLVSGKESITLQEVVQDQTKVLLLSC
;
A
#
# COMPACT_ATOMS: atom_id res chain seq x y z
N MET A 1 17.27 -23.66 3.40
CA MET A 1 17.87 -22.64 2.51
C MET A 1 18.52 -21.50 3.27
N SER A 2 17.84 -20.78 4.19
CA SER A 2 18.43 -19.65 4.96
C SER A 2 19.85 -19.92 5.52
N ARG A 3 20.07 -21.04 6.23
CA ARG A 3 21.42 -21.41 6.73
C ARG A 3 22.45 -21.57 5.61
N ALA A 4 22.07 -22.13 4.46
CA ALA A 4 22.98 -22.32 3.34
C ALA A 4 23.42 -20.97 2.75
N LEU A 5 22.49 -20.01 2.60
CA LEU A 5 22.82 -18.65 2.16
C LEU A 5 23.79 -17.96 3.13
N LYS A 6 23.51 -18.03 4.43
CA LYS A 6 24.41 -17.48 5.48
C LYS A 6 25.81 -18.10 5.42
N ASN A 7 25.91 -19.40 5.17
CA ASN A 7 27.19 -20.11 5.09
C ASN A 7 28.04 -19.76 3.86
N THR A 8 27.50 -19.02 2.88
CA THR A 8 28.29 -18.54 1.75
C THR A 8 29.25 -17.40 2.13
N GLY A 9 29.00 -16.72 3.26
CA GLY A 9 29.71 -15.51 3.65
C GLY A 9 29.33 -14.26 2.84
N ARG A 10 28.32 -14.35 1.96
CA ARG A 10 27.78 -13.21 1.20
C ARG A 10 26.47 -12.75 1.82
N ASP A 11 26.26 -11.43 1.81
CA ASP A 11 24.97 -10.83 2.11
C ASP A 11 24.03 -11.03 0.92
N ILE A 12 23.02 -11.89 1.08
CA ILE A 12 22.08 -12.29 0.02
C ILE A 12 20.68 -12.13 0.58
N PHE A 13 19.91 -11.22 -0.01
CA PHE A 13 18.49 -11.03 0.32
C PHE A 13 17.72 -12.33 0.09
N TYR A 14 17.06 -12.84 1.12
CA TYR A 14 16.29 -14.07 1.09
C TYR A 14 14.79 -13.78 1.08
N ALA A 15 14.23 -13.69 -0.13
CA ALA A 15 12.80 -13.58 -0.38
C ALA A 15 12.16 -14.97 -0.47
N VAL A 16 11.25 -15.29 0.45
CA VAL A 16 10.52 -16.56 0.43
C VAL A 16 9.22 -16.43 -0.34
N CYS A 17 9.07 -17.22 -1.40
CA CYS A 17 7.87 -17.28 -2.23
C CYS A 17 7.12 -18.59 -1.99
N GLN A 18 6.12 -18.54 -1.13
CA GLN A 18 5.30 -19.70 -0.75
C GLN A 18 3.81 -19.34 -0.65
N TRP A 19 3.46 -18.19 -1.24
CA TRP A 19 2.09 -17.76 -1.53
C TRP A 19 1.18 -17.53 -0.31
N GLY A 20 1.75 -17.19 0.84
CA GLY A 20 1.01 -17.04 2.10
C GLY A 20 0.65 -18.38 2.77
N HIS A 21 1.11 -19.52 2.22
CA HIS A 21 0.78 -20.83 2.74
C HIS A 21 1.30 -21.02 4.18
N GLN A 22 0.58 -21.69 5.08
CA GLN A 22 1.01 -21.77 6.49
C GLN A 22 1.32 -20.39 7.14
N TRP A 23 0.76 -19.30 6.62
CA TRP A 23 0.75 -17.98 7.24
C TRP A 23 2.15 -17.45 7.63
N PRO A 24 3.02 -17.14 6.65
CA PRO A 24 4.42 -16.77 6.88
C PRO A 24 4.61 -15.55 7.79
N TRP A 25 3.62 -14.67 7.90
CA TRP A 25 3.66 -13.53 8.82
C TRP A 25 3.77 -13.91 10.31
N TYR A 26 3.59 -15.17 10.68
CA TYR A 26 3.85 -15.65 12.04
C TYR A 26 5.30 -16.13 12.29
N TRP A 27 6.07 -16.43 11.25
CA TRP A 27 7.34 -17.15 11.43
C TRP A 27 8.49 -16.76 10.48
N ALA A 28 8.22 -16.21 9.31
CA ALA A 28 9.23 -15.99 8.28
C ALA A 28 10.27 -14.93 8.70
N ASP A 29 9.85 -13.95 9.50
CA ASP A 29 10.70 -12.89 10.05
C ASP A 29 11.91 -13.40 10.86
N GLN A 30 11.86 -14.64 11.31
CA GLN A 30 12.96 -15.25 12.05
C GLN A 30 14.17 -15.59 11.16
N PHE A 31 14.00 -15.67 9.83
CA PHE A 31 15.06 -16.14 8.95
C PHE A 31 15.04 -15.65 7.49
N THR A 32 14.09 -14.78 7.11
CA THR A 32 13.93 -14.22 5.75
C THR A 32 13.92 -12.70 5.77
N ASP A 33 14.26 -12.08 4.64
CA ASP A 33 14.18 -10.62 4.48
C ASP A 33 12.83 -10.17 3.87
N SER A 34 12.12 -11.08 3.20
CA SER A 34 10.71 -10.92 2.85
C SER A 34 10.02 -12.26 2.66
N TYR A 35 8.68 -12.23 2.68
CA TYR A 35 7.85 -13.40 2.46
C TYR A 35 6.58 -13.03 1.68
N ARG A 36 6.27 -13.78 0.62
CA ARG A 36 5.04 -13.62 -0.16
C ARG A 36 3.81 -13.86 0.71
N MET A 37 2.92 -12.88 0.79
CA MET A 37 1.72 -12.92 1.66
C MET A 37 0.47 -13.50 1.00
N SER A 38 0.52 -13.70 -0.32
CA SER A 38 -0.60 -14.18 -1.15
C SER A 38 -0.06 -14.96 -2.35
N GLY A 39 -0.92 -15.73 -3.02
CA GLY A 39 -0.71 -16.16 -4.40
C GLY A 39 -0.51 -14.98 -5.35
N ASP A 40 -0.08 -15.28 -6.57
CA ASP A 40 0.41 -14.30 -7.52
C ASP A 40 -0.60 -13.19 -7.83
N ILE A 41 -0.09 -11.98 -8.03
CA ILE A 41 -0.85 -10.89 -8.60
C ILE A 41 -1.02 -11.11 -10.11
N HIS A 42 -2.03 -10.47 -10.70
CA HIS A 42 -2.05 -10.21 -12.13
C HIS A 42 -2.44 -8.75 -12.42
N ALA A 43 -2.19 -8.30 -13.63
CA ALA A 43 -2.50 -6.95 -14.09
C ALA A 43 -4.02 -6.68 -14.26
N LYS A 44 -4.79 -6.88 -13.19
CA LYS A 44 -6.21 -6.51 -13.02
C LYS A 44 -6.38 -5.75 -11.70
N PHE A 45 -7.13 -4.65 -11.77
CA PHE A 45 -7.33 -3.81 -10.59
C PHE A 45 -8.33 -4.44 -9.60
N ARG A 46 -9.39 -5.09 -10.13
CA ARG A 46 -10.53 -5.60 -9.34
C ARG A 46 -10.85 -7.07 -9.58
N ASP A 47 -10.66 -7.53 -10.81
CA ASP A 47 -11.08 -8.87 -11.22
C ASP A 47 -10.09 -9.89 -10.71
N ASP A 48 -10.54 -10.79 -9.85
CA ASP A 48 -9.75 -11.92 -9.39
C ASP A 48 -9.95 -13.14 -10.30
N GLY A 49 -8.95 -14.03 -10.33
CA GLY A 49 -9.09 -15.36 -10.90
C GLY A 49 -10.06 -16.25 -10.11
N ASN A 50 -10.50 -17.34 -10.72
CA ASN A 50 -11.35 -18.33 -10.07
C ASN A 50 -10.66 -18.86 -8.80
N SER A 51 -11.41 -19.00 -7.71
CA SER A 51 -10.94 -19.52 -6.42
C SER A 51 -9.98 -18.61 -5.64
N VAL A 52 -9.81 -17.34 -6.04
CA VAL A 52 -9.13 -16.36 -5.18
C VAL A 52 -10.01 -16.03 -3.99
N CYS A 53 -9.48 -16.27 -2.81
CA CYS A 53 -10.17 -15.91 -1.59
C CYS A 53 -9.70 -14.54 -1.07
N LYS A 54 -10.63 -13.80 -0.46
CA LYS A 54 -10.48 -12.37 -0.11
C LYS A 54 -9.99 -12.12 1.33
N THR A 55 -9.50 -13.15 2.02
CA THR A 55 -8.81 -13.04 3.31
C THR A 55 -7.37 -13.57 3.17
N ALA A 56 -6.46 -13.09 4.00
CA ALA A 56 -5.11 -13.60 4.10
C ALA A 56 -5.10 -15.06 4.61
N TYR A 57 -6.11 -15.49 5.36
CA TYR A 57 -6.09 -16.78 6.04
C TYR A 57 -6.56 -17.97 5.21
N CYS A 58 -7.04 -17.74 3.99
CA CYS A 58 -7.47 -18.80 3.08
C CYS A 58 -6.42 -19.03 1.99
N LEU A 59 -6.13 -20.31 1.77
CA LEU A 59 -5.10 -20.76 0.85
C LEU A 59 -5.67 -20.81 -0.57
N ASN A 60 -5.17 -19.96 -1.46
CA ASN A 60 -5.46 -20.10 -2.88
C ASN A 60 -4.80 -21.41 -3.38
N THR A 61 -5.60 -22.41 -3.73
CA THR A 61 -5.11 -23.63 -4.38
C THR A 61 -5.09 -23.43 -5.90
N GLY A 62 -3.93 -23.11 -6.50
CA GLY A 62 -3.76 -22.95 -7.96
C GLY A 62 -2.92 -21.73 -8.37
N TYR A 63 -2.63 -21.59 -9.69
CA TYR A 63 -1.96 -20.40 -10.25
C TYR A 63 -2.87 -19.18 -10.01
N ALA A 64 -2.43 -18.26 -9.15
CA ALA A 64 -3.32 -17.25 -8.58
C ALA A 64 -3.27 -15.95 -9.40
N GLY A 65 -4.45 -15.43 -9.75
CA GLY A 65 -4.64 -14.12 -10.38
C GLY A 65 -5.32 -13.19 -9.39
N VAL A 66 -4.58 -12.78 -8.36
CA VAL A 66 -5.10 -11.88 -7.32
C VAL A 66 -5.05 -10.46 -7.86
N SER A 67 -6.17 -9.74 -7.76
CA SER A 67 -6.25 -8.34 -8.15
C SER A 67 -5.55 -7.40 -7.16
N VAL A 68 -5.23 -6.18 -7.61
CA VAL A 68 -4.68 -5.11 -6.76
C VAL A 68 -5.54 -4.88 -5.51
N LEU A 69 -6.85 -4.75 -5.67
CA LEU A 69 -7.76 -4.51 -4.55
C LEU A 69 -7.82 -5.68 -3.57
N THR A 70 -7.80 -6.92 -4.06
CA THR A 70 -7.80 -8.09 -3.17
C THR A 70 -6.49 -8.21 -2.41
N MET A 71 -5.35 -7.85 -3.01
CA MET A 71 -4.07 -7.79 -2.31
C MET A 71 -4.10 -6.77 -1.15
N ILE A 72 -4.62 -5.56 -1.43
CA ILE A 72 -4.82 -4.51 -0.41
C ILE A 72 -5.77 -5.00 0.69
N ARG A 73 -6.87 -5.66 0.31
CA ARG A 73 -7.86 -6.19 1.26
C ARG A 73 -7.24 -7.21 2.21
N LYS A 74 -6.43 -8.16 1.71
CA LYS A 74 -5.73 -9.14 2.56
C LYS A 74 -4.78 -8.49 3.56
N MET A 75 -4.10 -7.41 3.16
CA MET A 75 -3.22 -6.66 4.07
C MET A 75 -3.95 -6.01 5.25
N ARG A 76 -5.29 -5.87 5.20
CA ARG A 76 -6.06 -5.34 6.34
C ARG A 76 -5.92 -6.22 7.57
N GLU A 77 -5.78 -7.52 7.34
CA GLU A 77 -5.71 -8.54 8.38
C GLU A 77 -4.29 -8.77 8.88
N ILE A 78 -3.28 -8.43 8.07
CA ILE A 78 -1.89 -8.82 8.37
C ILE A 78 -0.85 -7.69 8.40
N SER A 79 -1.24 -6.45 8.07
CA SER A 79 -0.32 -5.29 8.10
C SER A 79 0.38 -5.12 9.45
N GLY A 80 -0.30 -5.43 10.55
CA GLY A 80 0.26 -5.39 11.91
C GLY A 80 1.34 -6.43 12.23
N PHE A 81 1.51 -7.47 11.41
CA PHE A 81 2.58 -8.46 11.58
C PHE A 81 3.90 -8.06 10.92
N GLN A 82 3.91 -7.00 10.11
CA GLN A 82 5.12 -6.56 9.46
C GLN A 82 6.22 -6.19 10.47
N LYS A 83 7.45 -6.60 10.16
CA LYS A 83 8.61 -6.29 10.98
C LYS A 83 9.71 -5.67 10.14
N LYS A 84 10.33 -4.62 10.66
CA LYS A 84 11.47 -4.01 10.01
C LYS A 84 12.59 -5.05 9.81
N GLY A 85 13.00 -5.25 8.56
CA GLY A 85 13.97 -6.27 8.17
C GLY A 85 13.37 -7.59 7.69
N SER A 86 12.05 -7.79 7.78
CA SER A 86 11.34 -8.87 7.12
C SER A 86 9.94 -8.44 6.67
N TRP A 87 9.79 -8.22 5.38
CA TRP A 87 8.61 -7.53 4.82
C TRP A 87 7.58 -8.50 4.26
N ALA A 88 6.30 -8.22 4.48
CA ALA A 88 5.25 -8.93 3.77
C ALA A 88 5.27 -8.48 2.31
N ASP A 89 5.49 -9.43 1.41
CA ASP A 89 5.62 -9.21 -0.02
C ASP A 89 4.27 -9.39 -0.71
N MET A 90 3.70 -8.28 -1.16
CA MET A 90 2.45 -8.21 -1.90
C MET A 90 2.60 -8.60 -3.37
N ASP A 91 3.73 -9.20 -3.76
CA ASP A 91 4.12 -9.54 -5.12
C ASP A 91 4.54 -8.31 -5.96
N MET A 92 4.99 -8.56 -7.19
CA MET A 92 5.54 -7.55 -8.09
C MET A 92 4.56 -6.42 -8.44
N LEU A 93 5.09 -5.27 -8.84
CA LEU A 93 4.32 -4.13 -9.33
C LEU A 93 3.86 -4.37 -10.78
N GLU A 94 2.55 -4.22 -11.00
CA GLU A 94 1.88 -4.28 -12.31
C GLU A 94 1.76 -2.89 -12.97
N VAL A 95 2.32 -1.85 -12.35
CA VAL A 95 2.34 -0.48 -12.90
C VAL A 95 3.02 -0.46 -14.26
N GLY A 96 2.27 -0.09 -15.30
CA GLY A 96 2.77 -0.02 -16.68
C GLY A 96 2.81 -1.36 -17.42
N VAL A 97 2.45 -2.48 -16.80
CA VAL A 97 2.33 -3.77 -17.47
C VAL A 97 1.16 -3.75 -18.44
N ASN A 98 1.45 -3.94 -19.74
CA ASN A 98 0.48 -4.03 -20.84
C ASN A 98 -0.54 -2.88 -20.93
N ARG A 99 -0.29 -1.74 -20.25
CA ARG A 99 -1.23 -0.60 -20.16
C ARG A 99 -2.60 -0.99 -19.59
N ASN A 100 -2.65 -2.01 -18.73
CA ASN A 100 -3.91 -2.54 -18.20
C ASN A 100 -4.62 -1.59 -17.22
N PHE A 101 -3.90 -0.61 -16.66
CA PHE A 101 -4.41 0.29 -15.64
C PHE A 101 -4.63 1.72 -16.15
N THR A 102 -5.65 2.38 -15.59
CA THR A 102 -5.77 3.85 -15.65
C THR A 102 -4.64 4.51 -14.84
N LEU A 103 -4.45 5.82 -14.99
CA LEU A 103 -3.45 6.53 -14.18
C LEU A 103 -3.75 6.44 -12.68
N HIS A 104 -5.02 6.57 -12.28
CA HIS A 104 -5.42 6.45 -10.88
C HIS A 104 -5.20 5.05 -10.32
N GLN A 105 -5.44 4.01 -11.12
CA GLN A 105 -5.14 2.63 -10.73
C GLN A 105 -3.64 2.38 -10.55
N ASP A 106 -2.80 2.90 -11.47
CA ASP A 106 -1.33 2.87 -11.33
C ASP A 106 -0.88 3.57 -10.03
N GLN A 107 -1.40 4.78 -9.79
CA GLN A 107 -1.12 5.57 -8.59
C GLN A 107 -1.54 4.84 -7.32
N THR A 108 -2.76 4.31 -7.28
CA THR A 108 -3.31 3.57 -6.14
C THR A 108 -2.47 2.32 -5.85
N HIS A 109 -2.16 1.53 -6.88
CA HIS A 109 -1.35 0.32 -6.74
C HIS A 109 0.00 0.61 -6.09
N LEU A 110 0.76 1.59 -6.62
CA LEU A 110 2.06 1.96 -6.04
C LEU A 110 1.91 2.55 -4.62
N SER A 111 0.89 3.37 -4.39
CA SER A 111 0.66 4.03 -3.10
C SER A 111 0.46 3.01 -1.98
N PHE A 112 -0.35 1.97 -2.23
CA PHE A 112 -0.61 0.94 -1.23
C PHE A 112 0.60 0.04 -1.00
N TRP A 113 1.31 -0.39 -2.05
CA TRP A 113 2.55 -1.16 -1.89
C TRP A 113 3.58 -0.37 -1.06
N ALA A 114 3.68 0.94 -1.32
CA ALA A 114 4.57 1.81 -0.59
C ALA A 114 4.17 1.96 0.88
N ALA A 115 2.92 2.33 1.16
CA ALA A 115 2.43 2.59 2.51
C ALA A 115 2.39 1.32 3.38
N LEU A 116 2.18 0.17 2.76
CA LEU A 116 2.20 -1.15 3.42
C LEU A 116 3.60 -1.77 3.45
N LYS A 117 4.64 -1.03 3.07
CA LYS A 117 6.07 -1.46 3.08
C LYS A 117 6.35 -2.77 2.34
N SER A 118 5.57 -3.06 1.31
CA SER A 118 5.89 -4.17 0.40
C SER A 118 7.19 -3.86 -0.36
N PRO A 119 7.97 -4.87 -0.77
CA PRO A 119 8.99 -4.69 -1.78
C PRO A 119 8.41 -4.03 -3.04
N LEU A 120 9.15 -3.08 -3.62
CA LEU A 120 8.79 -2.37 -4.84
C LEU A 120 9.55 -2.95 -6.03
N ILE A 121 9.18 -4.16 -6.46
CA ILE A 121 9.81 -4.86 -7.59
C ILE A 121 9.02 -4.59 -8.87
N ILE A 122 9.63 -3.93 -9.86
CA ILE A 122 8.96 -3.57 -11.12
C ILE A 122 8.74 -4.83 -11.98
N GLY A 123 7.48 -5.11 -12.35
CA GLY A 123 7.11 -6.19 -13.28
C GLY A 123 7.00 -5.76 -14.76
N ALA A 124 7.08 -4.46 -15.05
CA ALA A 124 6.95 -3.92 -16.40
C ALA A 124 8.26 -3.98 -17.21
N ASP A 125 8.13 -4.09 -18.53
CA ASP A 125 9.23 -3.85 -19.46
C ASP A 125 9.59 -2.35 -19.50
N ILE A 126 10.67 -2.01 -18.81
CA ILE A 126 11.17 -0.63 -18.70
C ILE A 126 11.68 -0.05 -20.02
N THR A 127 11.91 -0.88 -21.04
CA THR A 127 12.35 -0.42 -22.36
C THR A 127 11.21 0.16 -23.19
N THR A 128 9.97 -0.22 -22.87
CA THR A 128 8.75 0.17 -23.62
C THR A 128 7.66 0.79 -22.74
N ILE A 129 7.89 0.95 -21.44
CA ILE A 129 6.92 1.51 -20.48
C ILE A 129 6.43 2.89 -20.93
N ARG A 130 5.11 3.11 -20.83
CA ARG A 130 4.52 4.43 -21.13
C ARG A 130 5.01 5.48 -20.13
N ARG A 131 5.21 6.71 -20.60
CA ARG A 131 5.72 7.81 -19.79
C ARG A 131 4.93 8.04 -18.50
N SER A 132 3.60 7.99 -18.57
CA SER A 132 2.74 8.20 -17.39
C SER A 132 2.92 7.14 -16.31
N SER A 133 3.12 5.87 -16.66
CA SER A 133 3.40 4.80 -15.67
C SER A 133 4.82 4.91 -15.12
N LEU A 134 5.79 5.30 -15.96
CA LEU A 134 7.15 5.58 -15.48
C LEU A 134 7.16 6.74 -14.48
N ASP A 135 6.41 7.81 -14.74
CA ASP A 135 6.30 8.95 -13.83
C ASP A 135 5.67 8.54 -12.49
N VAL A 136 4.72 7.58 -12.49
CA VAL A 136 4.21 6.95 -11.26
C VAL A 136 5.32 6.21 -10.51
N LEU A 137 6.06 5.32 -11.19
CA LEU A 137 7.16 4.55 -10.59
C LEU A 137 8.28 5.46 -10.05
N LEU A 138 8.46 6.65 -10.60
CA LEU A 138 9.48 7.63 -10.20
C LEU A 138 9.00 8.63 -9.13
N LYS A 139 7.78 8.47 -8.59
CA LYS A 139 7.24 9.41 -7.59
C LYS A 139 8.00 9.31 -6.27
N LYS A 140 9.01 10.17 -6.11
CA LYS A 140 9.97 10.18 -4.98
C LYS A 140 9.32 10.20 -3.60
N GLU A 141 8.19 10.87 -3.45
CA GLU A 141 7.50 10.95 -2.16
C GLU A 141 6.79 9.65 -1.77
N ILE A 142 6.25 8.92 -2.76
CA ILE A 142 5.69 7.58 -2.53
C ILE A 142 6.81 6.59 -2.20
N ILE A 143 7.93 6.64 -2.94
CA ILE A 143 9.14 5.86 -2.60
C ILE A 143 9.65 6.22 -1.20
N GLY A 144 9.66 7.51 -0.84
CA GLY A 144 10.07 8.00 0.47
C GLY A 144 9.16 7.52 1.61
N ILE A 145 7.86 7.34 1.35
CA ILE A 145 6.95 6.68 2.29
C ILE A 145 7.33 5.21 2.44
N ASN A 146 7.66 4.49 1.37
CA ASN A 146 8.07 3.08 1.46
C ASN A 146 9.39 2.89 2.24
N GLN A 147 10.37 3.77 1.97
CA GLN A 147 11.74 3.68 2.48
C GLN A 147 11.96 4.43 3.80
N ASP A 148 10.90 4.84 4.48
CA ASP A 148 11.02 5.62 5.70
C ASP A 148 11.67 4.82 6.84
N ASP A 149 12.41 5.52 7.70
CA ASP A 149 13.21 4.88 8.76
C ASP A 149 12.38 4.10 9.79
N LEU A 150 11.09 4.41 9.99
CA LEU A 150 10.26 3.67 10.94
C LEU A 150 9.98 2.27 10.43
N GLY A 151 9.76 2.11 9.12
CA GLY A 151 9.44 0.82 8.54
C GLY A 151 8.13 0.24 9.08
N VAL A 152 7.15 1.10 9.37
CA VAL A 152 5.85 0.70 9.94
C VAL A 152 4.77 0.81 8.87
N ALA A 153 4.12 -0.32 8.54
CA ALA A 153 3.00 -0.34 7.60
C ALA A 153 1.81 0.46 8.14
N VAL A 154 1.08 1.12 7.23
CA VAL A 154 -0.21 1.74 7.56
C VAL A 154 -1.22 0.69 8.02
N SER A 155 -2.11 1.09 8.91
CA SER A 155 -3.21 0.26 9.43
C SER A 155 -4.54 0.68 8.81
N TYR A 156 -5.44 -0.27 8.61
CA TYR A 156 -6.79 -0.04 8.10
C TYR A 156 -7.64 0.68 9.15
N VAL A 157 -8.30 1.76 8.77
CA VAL A 157 -9.17 2.54 9.66
C VAL A 157 -10.63 2.16 9.38
N ALA A 158 -11.12 1.15 10.10
CA ALA A 158 -12.44 0.57 9.87
C ALA A 158 -13.58 1.59 10.02
N GLU A 159 -13.48 2.51 10.98
CA GLU A 159 -14.52 3.53 11.25
C GLU A 159 -14.71 4.55 10.11
N LEU A 160 -13.69 4.72 9.26
CA LEU A 160 -13.72 5.64 8.11
C LEU A 160 -13.84 4.89 6.78
N SER A 161 -14.03 3.58 6.82
CA SER A 161 -14.02 2.73 5.63
C SER A 161 -15.34 2.00 5.48
N LYS A 162 -15.73 1.78 4.23
CA LYS A 162 -16.93 1.03 3.85
C LYS A 162 -16.59 0.13 2.68
N GLU A 163 -16.81 -1.16 2.87
CA GLU A 163 -16.47 -2.17 1.86
C GLU A 163 -17.16 -1.84 0.52
N ASP A 164 -16.42 -2.03 -0.56
CA ASP A 164 -16.79 -1.71 -1.94
C ASP A 164 -17.09 -0.23 -2.22
N GLU A 165 -16.75 0.68 -1.30
CA GLU A 165 -16.94 2.11 -1.47
C GLU A 165 -15.67 2.92 -1.17
N ILE A 166 -15.24 2.96 0.10
CA ILE A 166 -14.12 3.80 0.57
C ILE A 166 -13.19 2.97 1.46
N GLN A 167 -11.88 3.09 1.26
CA GLN A 167 -10.89 2.62 2.24
C GLN A 167 -10.04 3.76 2.75
N VAL A 168 -9.91 3.84 4.07
CA VAL A 168 -8.97 4.73 4.73
C VAL A 168 -7.92 3.92 5.47
N TRP A 169 -6.66 4.30 5.27
CA TRP A 169 -5.51 3.71 5.94
C TRP A 169 -4.63 4.81 6.48
N ALA A 170 -4.03 4.60 7.66
CA ALA A 170 -3.17 5.61 8.27
C ALA A 170 -2.07 4.97 9.09
N GLY A 171 -0.95 5.66 9.24
CA GLY A 171 0.15 5.18 10.06
C GLY A 171 1.27 6.21 10.22
N PRO A 172 2.14 6.00 11.22
CA PRO A 172 3.28 6.86 11.42
C PRO A 172 4.27 6.70 10.27
N VAL A 173 4.94 7.79 9.91
CA VAL A 173 6.05 7.79 8.95
C VAL A 173 7.15 8.69 9.49
N LYS A 174 8.41 8.41 9.18
CA LYS A 174 9.51 9.37 9.37
C LYS A 174 10.05 9.80 8.02
N TYR A 175 9.38 10.77 7.40
CA TYR A 175 9.74 11.26 6.07
C TYR A 175 9.83 12.78 6.04
N LYS A 176 11.05 13.31 5.90
CA LYS A 176 11.34 14.76 5.98
C LYS A 176 10.74 15.34 7.28
N ARG A 177 9.86 16.34 7.16
CA ARG A 177 9.14 16.99 8.28
C ARG A 177 7.82 16.28 8.64
N TYR A 178 7.40 15.30 7.86
CA TYR A 178 6.12 14.63 8.03
C TYR A 178 6.25 13.44 8.99
N ASN A 179 5.28 13.31 9.90
CA ASN A 179 5.26 12.28 10.93
C ASN A 179 4.09 11.30 10.79
N HIS A 180 3.19 11.53 9.82
CA HIS A 180 2.08 10.65 9.53
C HIS A 180 1.79 10.58 8.02
N VAL A 181 1.25 9.45 7.58
CA VAL A 181 0.70 9.28 6.23
C VAL A 181 -0.73 8.73 6.33
N ALA A 182 -1.64 9.26 5.50
CA ALA A 182 -3.00 8.76 5.36
C ALA A 182 -3.32 8.52 3.88
N LEU A 183 -4.00 7.41 3.59
CA LEU A 183 -4.48 7.04 2.27
C LEU A 183 -6.00 7.00 2.32
N ALA A 184 -6.67 7.65 1.39
CA ALA A 184 -8.11 7.62 1.21
C ALA A 184 -8.43 7.23 -0.24
N LEU A 185 -8.90 5.99 -0.41
CA LEU A 185 -9.24 5.39 -1.69
C LEU A 185 -10.75 5.42 -1.88
N ASN A 186 -11.24 6.02 -2.98
CA ASN A 186 -12.57 5.73 -3.50
C ASN A 186 -12.47 4.57 -4.49
N TYR A 187 -13.14 3.47 -4.19
CA TYR A 187 -13.22 2.30 -5.07
C TYR A 187 -14.67 1.86 -5.30
N ASN A 188 -15.61 2.79 -5.18
CA ASN A 188 -17.01 2.59 -5.44
C ASN A 188 -17.30 2.40 -6.94
N VAL A 189 -18.04 1.34 -7.28
CA VAL A 189 -18.45 1.00 -8.66
C VAL A 189 -19.82 1.54 -9.05
N VAL A 190 -20.56 2.08 -8.10
CA VAL A 190 -21.89 2.68 -8.30
C VAL A 190 -21.76 4.19 -8.35
N ASN A 191 -21.15 4.80 -7.32
CA ASN A 191 -20.89 6.23 -7.25
C ASN A 191 -19.43 6.51 -7.61
N HIS A 192 -19.18 6.91 -8.84
CA HIS A 192 -17.82 7.11 -9.34
C HIS A 192 -17.06 8.29 -8.73
N THR A 193 -17.68 9.04 -7.82
CA THR A 193 -17.09 10.18 -7.12
C THR A 193 -17.58 10.19 -5.67
N ALA A 194 -16.71 10.51 -4.72
CA ALA A 194 -17.05 10.59 -3.30
C ALA A 194 -16.28 11.70 -2.59
N ASP A 195 -16.93 12.35 -1.64
CA ASP A 195 -16.27 13.19 -0.65
C ASP A 195 -15.85 12.32 0.53
N ILE A 196 -14.58 12.43 0.94
CA ILE A 196 -14.02 11.62 2.03
C ILE A 196 -13.53 12.55 3.14
N GLU A 197 -14.22 12.53 4.29
CA GLU A 197 -13.78 13.24 5.49
C GLU A 197 -12.79 12.41 6.29
N LEU A 198 -11.69 13.04 6.70
CA LEU A 198 -10.67 12.47 7.57
C LEU A 198 -10.59 13.28 8.87
N PRO A 199 -11.33 12.89 9.92
CA PRO A 199 -11.16 13.47 11.25
C PRO A 199 -9.82 13.04 11.84
N TRP A 200 -9.03 13.98 12.35
CA TRP A 200 -7.70 13.71 12.91
C TRP A 200 -7.75 12.72 14.06
N SER A 201 -8.77 12.81 14.91
CA SER A 201 -8.98 11.91 16.06
C SER A 201 -9.22 10.44 15.67
N LYS A 202 -9.54 10.16 14.41
CA LYS A 202 -9.78 8.81 13.88
C LYS A 202 -8.55 8.22 13.17
N LEU A 203 -7.53 9.02 12.90
CA LEU A 203 -6.28 8.54 12.30
C LEU A 203 -5.39 7.94 13.41
N LEU A 204 -5.19 6.63 13.37
CA LEU A 204 -4.46 5.90 14.42
C LEU A 204 -3.07 6.49 14.67
N GLY A 205 -2.82 7.00 15.87
CA GLY A 205 -1.51 7.58 16.23
C GLY A 205 -1.32 9.04 15.80
N PHE A 206 -2.37 9.70 15.30
CA PHE A 206 -2.40 11.13 15.00
C PHE A 206 -3.58 11.77 15.75
N GLN A 207 -3.37 12.93 16.37
CA GLN A 207 -4.44 13.66 17.11
C GLN A 207 -4.58 15.10 16.62
N GLY A 208 -3.96 15.44 15.48
CA GLY A 208 -3.79 16.81 15.04
C GLY A 208 -2.69 17.54 15.81
N CYS A 209 -2.69 18.87 15.71
CA CYS A 209 -1.68 19.74 16.30
C CYS A 209 -2.28 20.57 17.43
N LYS A 210 -1.50 20.81 18.50
CA LYS A 210 -1.97 21.58 19.68
C LYS A 210 -2.52 22.96 19.32
N ASN A 211 -2.01 23.59 18.26
CA ASN A 211 -2.44 24.89 17.76
C ASN A 211 -3.50 24.79 16.64
N GLY A 212 -3.94 23.59 16.28
CA GLY A 212 -4.87 23.32 15.17
C GLY A 212 -4.26 23.42 13.77
N ASN A 213 -2.97 23.76 13.65
CA ASN A 213 -2.33 23.97 12.35
C ASN A 213 -1.66 22.68 11.86
N VAL A 214 -2.46 21.77 11.31
CA VAL A 214 -1.96 20.58 10.64
C VAL A 214 -1.44 20.96 9.25
N ARG A 215 -0.19 20.61 8.96
CA ARG A 215 0.33 20.65 7.58
C ARG A 215 -0.13 19.40 6.87
N VAL A 216 -0.81 19.58 5.75
CA VAL A 216 -1.30 18.49 4.89
C VAL A 216 -0.68 18.65 3.52
N ARG A 217 -0.04 17.60 2.99
CA ARG A 217 0.48 17.56 1.62
C ARG A 217 -0.18 16.43 0.84
N ASP A 218 -0.86 16.76 -0.24
CA ASP A 218 -1.29 15.78 -1.24
C ASP A 218 -0.07 15.40 -2.09
N VAL A 219 0.35 14.14 -1.96
CA VAL A 219 1.55 13.63 -2.61
C VAL A 219 1.37 13.59 -4.11
N TRP A 220 0.22 13.16 -4.63
CA TRP A 220 0.03 12.99 -6.08
C TRP A 220 -0.09 14.33 -6.80
N GLU A 221 -0.76 15.30 -6.19
CA GLU A 221 -0.93 16.66 -6.71
C GLU A 221 0.29 17.58 -6.45
N ASP A 222 1.29 17.10 -5.70
CA ASP A 222 2.45 17.87 -5.25
C ASP A 222 2.10 19.17 -4.50
N LYS A 223 0.93 19.20 -3.84
CA LYS A 223 0.31 20.42 -3.31
C LYS A 223 0.10 20.34 -1.80
N ASP A 224 0.40 21.44 -1.11
CA ASP A 224 -0.01 21.62 0.29
C ASP A 224 -1.50 22.03 0.34
N LEU A 225 -2.27 21.34 1.18
CA LEU A 225 -3.71 21.55 1.36
C LEU A 225 -3.99 22.37 2.61
N VAL A 226 -5.07 23.15 2.56
CA VAL A 226 -5.64 23.81 3.74
C VAL A 226 -6.61 22.82 4.39
N SER A 227 -6.44 22.56 5.68
CA SER A 227 -7.34 21.72 6.45
C SER A 227 -8.09 22.50 7.51
N GLY A 228 -9.15 21.91 8.05
CA GLY A 228 -9.76 22.35 9.29
C GLY A 228 -8.86 22.04 10.49
N LYS A 229 -9.28 22.53 11.66
CA LYS A 229 -8.60 22.26 12.94
C LYS A 229 -8.68 20.79 13.35
N GLU A 230 -9.79 20.13 13.01
CA GLU A 230 -10.12 18.77 13.49
C GLU A 230 -10.24 17.74 12.37
N SER A 231 -10.42 18.17 11.12
CA SER A 231 -10.54 17.29 9.97
C SER A 231 -10.09 17.95 8.66
N ILE A 232 -9.97 17.14 7.62
CA ILE A 232 -9.95 17.58 6.22
C ILE A 232 -11.00 16.79 5.44
N THR A 233 -11.71 17.44 4.53
CA THR A 233 -12.59 16.76 3.57
C THR A 233 -11.95 16.80 2.20
N LEU A 234 -11.67 15.61 1.67
CA LEU A 234 -11.18 15.41 0.31
C LEU A 234 -12.39 15.41 -0.62
N GLN A 235 -12.54 16.46 -1.40
CA GLN A 235 -13.67 16.65 -2.30
C GLN A 235 -13.45 15.88 -3.60
N GLU A 236 -14.55 15.36 -4.14
CA GLU A 236 -14.61 14.79 -5.49
C GLU A 236 -13.54 13.72 -5.80
N VAL A 237 -13.24 12.84 -4.84
CA VAL A 237 -12.31 11.72 -5.07
C VAL A 237 -12.96 10.76 -6.05
N VAL A 238 -12.39 10.60 -7.24
CA VAL A 238 -12.98 9.77 -8.30
C VAL A 238 -12.67 8.28 -8.08
N GLN A 239 -13.41 7.42 -8.77
CA GLN A 239 -13.22 5.97 -8.73
C GLN A 239 -11.76 5.58 -9.02
N ASP A 240 -11.26 4.64 -8.22
CA ASP A 240 -9.90 4.11 -8.22
C ASP A 240 -8.81 5.11 -7.83
N GLN A 241 -9.18 6.36 -7.49
CA GLN A 241 -8.23 7.35 -7.01
C GLN A 241 -7.96 7.16 -5.51
N THR A 242 -6.68 7.14 -5.16
CA THR A 242 -6.22 7.26 -3.78
C THR A 242 -5.61 8.63 -3.55
N LYS A 243 -6.17 9.38 -2.60
CA LYS A 243 -5.51 10.54 -2.03
C LYS A 243 -4.48 10.06 -1.01
N VAL A 244 -3.21 10.44 -1.21
CA VAL A 244 -2.11 10.12 -0.30
C VAL A 244 -1.66 11.41 0.37
N LEU A 245 -1.88 11.50 1.67
CA LEU A 245 -1.62 12.69 2.46
C LEU A 245 -0.45 12.47 3.40
N LEU A 246 0.54 13.35 3.35
CA LEU A 246 1.56 13.46 4.38
C LEU A 246 1.14 14.54 5.39
N LEU A 247 1.15 14.20 6.68
CA LEU A 247 0.67 15.06 7.77
C LEU A 247 1.79 15.37 8.78
N SER A 248 1.73 16.57 9.36
CA SER A 248 2.60 16.99 10.47
C SER A 248 2.06 18.21 11.22
N CYS A 249 2.69 18.48 12.37
CA CYS A 249 2.77 19.81 12.98
C CYS A 249 4.10 20.46 12.60
#